data_AF-A0A537M008-F1
#
_entry.id   AF-A0A537M008-F1
#
_cell.length_a   1.000
_cell.length_b   1.000
_cell.length_c   1.000
_cell.angle_alpha   90.00
_cell.angle_beta   90.00
_cell.angle_gamma   90.00
#
_symmetry.space_group_name_H-M   'P 1'
#
loop_
_entity.id
_entity.type
_entity.pdbx_description
1 polymer ?
#
loop_
_entity_poly.entity_id
_entity_poly.type
_entity_poly.pdbx_seq_one_letter_code
_entity_poly.pdbx_strand_id
1 'polypeptide(L)'
;AAIVQSGLSTTMELVAARRPFAYVPLRKHWEQQNYVTYRLRHYGARNRLEYSELTPRRVADTLAELVGSPVTYREVPRDSARRAALQIAGLLSGTTRDSGAVTQRPVDETIRTR
;
A
#
# COMPACT_ATOMS: atom_id res chain seq x y z
N ALA A 1 12.37 -5.23 12.13
CA ALA A 1 11.97 -4.13 11.24
C ALA A 1 12.60 -4.33 9.87
N ALA A 2 12.15 -3.60 8.83
CA ALA A 2 12.71 -3.67 7.49
C ALA A 2 12.82 -2.27 6.84
N ILE A 3 13.69 -2.14 5.84
CA ILE A 3 13.73 -0.99 4.91
C ILE A 3 13.59 -1.54 3.49
N VAL A 4 12.68 -0.96 2.70
CA VAL A 4 12.35 -1.42 1.34
C VAL A 4 12.16 -0.26 0.36
N GLN A 5 12.19 -0.51 -0.94
CA GLN A 5 12.13 0.53 -1.98
C GLN A 5 10.71 1.05 -2.33
N SER A 6 9.67 0.65 -1.62
CA SER A 6 8.26 1.04 -1.92
C SER A 6 7.58 0.35 -3.10
N GLY A 7 7.96 -0.87 -3.47
CA GLY A 7 7.13 -1.71 -4.34
C GLY A 7 5.79 -2.05 -3.68
N LEU A 8 4.67 -1.96 -4.42
CA LEU A 8 3.34 -2.12 -3.83
C LEU A 8 3.14 -3.50 -3.18
N SER A 9 3.48 -4.58 -3.88
CA SER A 9 3.29 -5.95 -3.37
C SER A 9 4.07 -6.17 -2.08
N THR A 10 5.38 -5.92 -2.09
CA THR A 10 6.25 -6.07 -0.91
C THR A 10 5.78 -5.24 0.28
N THR A 11 5.38 -3.99 0.04
CA THR A 11 4.92 -3.13 1.14
C THR A 11 3.56 -3.57 1.69
N MET A 12 2.63 -4.02 0.84
CA MET A 12 1.35 -4.58 1.28
C MET A 12 1.52 -5.93 2.02
N GLU A 13 2.50 -6.75 1.64
CA GLU A 13 2.86 -7.96 2.37
C GLU A 13 3.36 -7.65 3.78
N LEU A 14 4.24 -6.65 3.93
CA LEU A 14 4.71 -6.21 5.25
C LEU A 14 3.57 -5.65 6.10
N VAL A 15 2.64 -4.90 5.49
CA VAL A 15 1.41 -4.43 6.16
C VAL A 15 0.57 -5.62 6.64
N ALA A 16 0.27 -6.58 5.76
CA ALA A 16 -0.54 -7.75 6.08
C ALA A 16 0.12 -8.63 7.16
N ALA A 17 1.44 -8.77 7.13
CA ALA A 17 2.23 -9.51 8.11
C ALA A 17 2.50 -8.72 9.41
N ARG A 18 1.93 -7.51 9.54
CA ARG A 18 2.14 -6.59 10.68
C ARG A 18 3.62 -6.39 11.02
N ARG A 19 4.48 -6.33 10.00
CA ARG A 19 5.91 -6.11 10.18
C ARG A 19 6.23 -4.62 10.11
N PRO A 20 6.87 -4.02 11.13
CA PRO A 20 7.24 -2.62 11.08
C PRO A 20 8.31 -2.39 10.01
N PHE A 21 8.11 -1.41 9.14
CA PHE A 21 9.05 -1.07 8.09
C PHE A 21 9.06 0.43 7.78
N ALA A 22 10.17 0.86 7.16
CA ALA A 22 10.27 2.12 6.43
C ALA A 22 10.44 1.84 4.93
N TYR A 23 10.04 2.82 4.10
CA TYR A 23 10.12 2.68 2.65
C TYR A 23 10.73 3.89 1.97
N VAL A 24 11.51 3.65 0.92
CA VAL A 24 12.31 4.63 0.19
C VAL A 24 11.87 4.62 -1.28
N PRO A 25 10.87 5.41 -1.68
CA PRO A 25 10.39 5.42 -3.07
C PRO A 25 11.44 6.02 -4.01
N LEU A 26 11.58 5.44 -5.21
CA LEU A 26 12.48 5.98 -6.22
C LEU A 26 12.05 7.37 -6.68
N ARG A 27 13.02 8.27 -6.85
CA ARG A 27 12.77 9.60 -7.41
C ARG A 27 12.20 9.49 -8.83
N LYS A 28 11.25 10.36 -9.16
CA LYS A 28 10.56 10.41 -10.46
C LYS A 28 9.78 9.14 -10.84
N HIS A 29 9.56 8.21 -9.91
CA HIS A 29 8.71 7.03 -10.14
C HIS A 29 7.29 7.30 -9.63
N TRP A 30 6.36 7.67 -10.53
CA TRP A 30 5.02 8.13 -10.17
C TRP A 30 4.27 7.16 -9.23
N GLU A 31 4.26 5.86 -9.55
CA GLU A 31 3.51 4.88 -8.76
C GLU A 31 4.02 4.79 -7.31
N GLN A 32 5.33 4.66 -7.11
CA GLN A 32 5.94 4.58 -5.78
C GLN A 32 5.78 5.87 -4.99
N GLN A 33 5.93 7.02 -5.67
CA GLN A 33 5.82 8.33 -5.02
C GLN A 33 4.39 8.65 -4.59
N ASN A 34 3.42 8.42 -5.48
CA ASN A 34 2.03 8.85 -5.28
C ASN A 34 1.13 7.70 -4.83
N TYR A 35 0.94 6.71 -5.71
CA TYR A 35 -0.06 5.65 -5.49
C TYR A 35 0.28 4.77 -4.28
N VAL A 36 1.51 4.28 -4.18
CA VAL A 36 1.94 3.44 -3.05
C VAL A 36 1.91 4.24 -1.76
N THR A 37 2.43 5.47 -1.73
CA THR A 37 2.35 6.33 -0.55
C THR A 37 0.90 6.55 -0.08
N TYR A 38 -0.02 6.86 -1.00
CA TYR A 38 -1.45 7.00 -0.69
C TYR A 38 -2.01 5.70 -0.10
N ARG A 39 -1.71 4.56 -0.74
CA ARG A 39 -2.18 3.25 -0.29
C ARG A 39 -1.63 2.88 1.09
N LEU A 40 -0.35 3.11 1.36
CA LEU A 40 0.26 2.82 2.65
C LEU A 40 -0.27 3.72 3.77
N ARG A 41 -0.52 5.01 3.47
CA ARG A 41 -1.20 5.92 4.40
C ARG A 41 -2.59 5.43 4.80
N HIS A 42 -3.35 4.86 3.85
CA HIS A 42 -4.66 4.27 4.13
C HIS A 42 -4.58 3.10 5.14
N TYR A 43 -3.49 2.33 5.11
CA TYR A 43 -3.26 1.23 6.06
C TYR A 43 -2.50 1.64 7.32
N GLY A 44 -2.08 2.91 7.45
CA GLY A 44 -1.33 3.41 8.60
C GLY A 44 0.19 3.21 8.52
N ALA A 45 0.73 2.68 7.42
CA ALA A 45 2.18 2.60 7.19
C ALA A 45 2.70 3.94 6.65
N ARG A 46 3.34 4.75 7.50
CA ARG A 46 3.69 6.15 7.17
C ARG A 46 5.18 6.46 7.16
N ASN A 47 6.04 5.47 7.41
CA ASN A 47 7.48 5.64 7.56
C ASN A 47 8.19 5.80 6.20
N ARG A 48 7.85 6.85 5.46
CA ARG A 48 8.49 7.21 4.19
C ARG A 48 9.82 7.90 4.47
N LEU A 49 10.87 7.47 3.79
CA LEU A 49 12.19 8.09 3.81
C LEU A 49 12.54 8.64 2.42
N GLU A 50 13.26 9.75 2.38
CA GLU A 50 13.80 10.31 1.14
C GLU A 50 15.20 9.78 0.90
N TYR A 51 15.47 9.24 -0.28
CA TYR A 51 16.77 8.67 -0.63
C TYR A 51 17.92 9.67 -0.44
N SER A 52 17.69 10.96 -0.77
CA SER A 52 18.69 12.03 -0.63
C SER A 52 19.08 12.32 0.82
N GLU A 53 18.30 11.87 1.79
CA GLU A 53 18.55 12.08 3.21
C GLU A 53 19.12 10.84 3.90
N LEU A 54 19.25 9.72 3.17
CA LEU A 54 19.73 8.46 3.74
C LEU A 54 21.22 8.52 4.01
N THR A 55 21.57 8.15 5.23
CA THR A 55 22.93 7.86 5.67
C THR A 55 22.90 6.52 6.42
N PRO A 56 24.02 5.82 6.58
CA PRO A 56 24.07 4.61 7.40
C PRO A 56 23.52 4.83 8.82
N ARG A 57 23.83 5.99 9.42
CA ARG A 57 23.32 6.37 10.75
C ARG A 57 21.80 6.55 10.74
N ARG A 58 21.24 7.31 9.80
CA ARG A 58 19.79 7.50 9.70
C ARG A 58 19.04 6.19 9.47
N VAL A 59 19.61 5.29 8.68
CA VAL A 59 19.09 3.94 8.45
C VAL A 59 19.08 3.14 9.76
N ALA A 60 20.17 3.14 10.52
CA ALA A 60 20.27 2.45 11.80
C ALA A 60 19.28 3.00 12.83
N ASP A 61 19.21 4.33 12.99
CA ASP A 61 18.31 5.00 13.92
C ASP A 61 16.85 4.67 13.59
N THR A 62 16.47 4.75 12.30
CA THR A 62 15.12 4.40 11.84
C THR A 62 14.77 2.93 12.15
N LEU A 63 15.70 2.00 11.90
CA LEU A 63 15.46 0.58 12.20
C LEU A 63 15.30 0.34 13.70
N ALA A 64 16.11 1.01 14.53
CA ALA A 64 16.03 0.90 15.98
C ALA A 64 14.66 1.38 16.51
N GLU A 65 14.20 2.55 16.06
CA GLU A 65 12.87 3.09 16.40
C GLU A 65 11.74 2.13 15.97
N LEU A 66 11.82 1.59 14.75
CA LEU A 66 10.81 0.68 14.23
C LEU A 66 10.73 -0.65 14.99
N VAL A 67 11.84 -1.15 15.52
CA VAL A 67 11.85 -2.39 16.32
C VAL A 67 11.10 -2.19 17.64
N GLY A 68 11.20 -1.02 18.26
CA GLY A 68 10.53 -0.71 19.53
C GLY A 68 9.08 -0.24 19.41
N SER A 69 8.60 0.06 18.19
CA SER A 69 7.30 0.69 17.98
C SER A 69 6.16 -0.32 17.77
N PRO A 70 4.97 -0.10 18.37
CA PRO A 70 3.82 -0.95 18.10
C PRO A 70 3.31 -0.75 16.67
N VAL A 71 2.94 -1.85 16.01
CA VAL A 71 2.35 -1.81 14.68
C VAL A 71 0.83 -1.66 14.77
N THR A 72 0.30 -0.56 14.24
CA THR A 72 -1.13 -0.21 14.25
C THR A 72 -1.78 -0.27 12.87
N TYR A 73 -1.23 -1.10 11.97
CA TYR A 73 -1.76 -1.18 10.60
C TYR A 73 -3.21 -1.68 10.57
N ARG A 74 -4.00 -1.09 9.67
CA ARG A 74 -5.34 -1.57 9.32
C ARG A 74 -5.23 -2.99 8.74
N GLU A 75 -6.24 -3.82 8.99
CA GLU A 75 -6.29 -5.18 8.46
C GLU A 75 -6.42 -5.20 6.92
N VAL A 76 -5.66 -6.10 6.29
CA VAL A 76 -5.72 -6.35 4.84
C VAL A 76 -6.65 -7.56 4.59
N PRO A 77 -7.71 -7.41 3.76
CA PRO A 77 -8.61 -8.52 3.46
C PRO A 77 -7.90 -9.69 2.76
N ARG A 78 -8.00 -10.90 3.34
CA ARG A 78 -7.33 -12.11 2.85
C ARG A 78 -8.09 -12.91 1.80
N ASP A 79 -9.36 -12.57 1.55
CA ASP A 79 -10.23 -13.29 0.62
C ASP A 79 -10.42 -12.56 -0.73
N SER A 80 -9.64 -11.50 -0.98
CA SER A 80 -9.77 -10.64 -2.16
C SER A 80 -9.66 -11.42 -3.48
N ALA A 81 -8.74 -12.39 -3.56
CA ALA A 81 -8.59 -13.23 -4.75
C ALA A 81 -9.83 -14.10 -5.01
N ARG A 82 -10.40 -14.71 -3.97
CA ARG A 82 -11.66 -15.48 -4.05
C ARG A 82 -12.81 -14.59 -4.51
N ARG A 83 -12.92 -13.38 -3.94
CA ARG A 83 -13.96 -12.41 -4.31
C ARG A 83 -13.85 -11.98 -5.77
N ALA A 84 -12.63 -11.68 -6.23
CA ALA A 84 -12.37 -11.35 -7.63
C ALA A 84 -12.74 -12.53 -8.55
N ALA A 85 -12.35 -13.76 -8.20
CA ALA A 85 -12.70 -14.96 -8.97
C ALA A 85 -14.21 -15.17 -9.08
N LEU A 86 -14.97 -14.99 -7.99
CA LEU A 86 -16.43 -15.09 -7.99
C LEU A 86 -17.08 -14.02 -8.89
N GLN A 87 -16.56 -12.79 -8.88
CA GLN A 87 -17.05 -11.73 -9.77
C GLN A 87 -16.77 -12.04 -11.23
N ILE A 88 -15.56 -12.46 -11.55
CA ILE A 88 -15.17 -12.85 -12.92
C ILE A 88 -16.03 -14.04 -13.39
N ALA A 89 -16.23 -15.06 -12.56
CA ALA A 89 -17.09 -16.19 -12.88
C ALA A 89 -18.54 -15.74 -13.17
N GLY A 90 -19.09 -14.80 -12.39
CA GLY A 90 -20.41 -14.23 -12.62
C GLY A 90 -20.54 -13.54 -13.99
N LEU A 91 -19.48 -12.85 -14.44
CA LEU A 91 -19.43 -12.23 -15.77
C LEU A 91 -19.36 -13.29 -16.89
N LEU A 92 -18.58 -14.35 -16.69
CA LEU A 92 -18.42 -15.43 -17.68
C LEU A 92 -19.65 -16.31 -17.82
N SER A 93 -20.39 -16.55 -16.73
CA SER A 93 -21.59 -17.40 -16.73
C SER A 93 -22.88 -16.69 -17.13
N GLY A 94 -22.85 -15.36 -17.33
CA GLY A 94 -24.07 -14.56 -17.55
C GLY A 94 -24.97 -14.44 -16.31
N THR A 95 -24.56 -15.02 -15.17
CA THR A 95 -25.31 -15.05 -13.89
C THR A 95 -25.05 -13.79 -13.07
N THR A 96 -24.86 -12.63 -13.70
CA THR A 96 -24.68 -11.38 -12.95
C THR A 96 -26.02 -11.06 -12.30
N ARG A 97 -26.23 -11.50 -11.04
CA ARG A 97 -27.23 -10.86 -10.19
C ARG A 97 -26.84 -9.40 -10.17
N ASP A 98 -27.77 -8.55 -10.56
CA ASP A 98 -27.71 -7.09 -10.51
C ASP A 98 -27.10 -6.68 -9.15
N SER A 99 -25.78 -6.58 -9.13
CA SER A 99 -25.01 -6.35 -7.93
C SER A 99 -24.91 -4.86 -7.91
N GLY A 100 -25.86 -4.26 -7.18
CA GLY A 100 -26.17 -2.83 -7.12
C GLY A 100 -25.00 -1.97 -7.55
N ALA A 101 -25.24 -1.21 -8.62
CA ALA A 101 -24.35 -0.23 -9.25
C ALA A 101 -23.02 -0.10 -8.52
N VAL A 102 -21.94 -0.62 -9.13
CA VAL A 102 -20.58 -0.20 -8.80
C VAL A 102 -20.60 1.31 -8.90
N THR A 103 -20.80 1.98 -7.77
CA THR A 103 -20.71 3.43 -7.70
C THR A 103 -19.24 3.68 -7.94
N GLN A 104 -18.90 4.03 -9.18
CA GLN A 104 -17.58 4.54 -9.48
C GLN A 104 -17.33 5.64 -8.45
N ARG A 105 -16.34 5.43 -7.59
CA ARG A 105 -15.92 6.46 -6.67
C ARG A 105 -15.56 7.66 -7.55
N PRO A 106 -16.15 8.85 -7.36
CA PRO A 106 -15.88 9.99 -8.21
C PRO A 106 -14.37 10.18 -8.27
N VAL A 107 -13.84 10.25 -9.49
CA VAL A 107 -12.42 10.50 -9.71
C VAL A 107 -12.14 11.87 -9.11
N ASP A 108 -11.25 11.92 -8.13
CA ASP A 108 -10.77 13.19 -7.60
C ASP A 108 -9.89 13.85 -8.68
N GLU A 109 -10.47 14.82 -9.39
CA GLU A 109 -9.82 15.53 -10.49
C GLU A 109 -8.54 16.26 -10.06
N THR A 110 -8.36 16.51 -8.76
CA THR A 110 -7.12 17.09 -8.23
C THR A 110 -5.90 16.17 -8.34
N ILE A 111 -6.09 14.89 -8.67
CA ILE A 111 -5.00 13.92 -8.90
C ILE A 111 -4.35 14.12 -10.28
N ARG A 112 -5.04 14.72 -11.26
CA ARG A 112 -4.51 14.89 -12.63
C ARG A 112 -3.52 16.05 -12.80
N THR A 113 -3.44 16.97 -11.85
CA THR A 113 -2.74 18.26 -12.02
C THR A 113 -1.52 18.43 -11.12
N ARG A 114 -0.91 17.35 -10.61
CA ARG A 114 0.33 17.40 -9.81
C ARG A 114 1.45 16.55 -10.38
#